data_AF-A0A8L0DVS7-F1
#
_entry.id   AF-A0A8L0DVS7-F1
#
_cell.length_a   1.000
_cell.length_b   1.000
_cell.length_c   1.000
_cell.angle_alpha   90.00
_cell.angle_beta   90.00
_cell.angle_gamma   90.00
#
_symmetry.space_group_name_H-M   'P 1'
#
loop_
_entity.id
_entity.type
_entity.pdbx_description
1 polymer ?
#
loop_
_entity_poly.entity_id
_entity_poly.type
_entity_poly.pdbx_seq_one_letter_code
_entity_poly.pdbx_strand_id
1 'polypeptide(L)'
;MDWGTDLWDQYDGIDKHTQSGLDLVDRYVKFVRERTEIEQNYAKQLRNLSKKYLKRGSKEEQECGFTNHQSFQDIVNELNDYAGQRELIAENMMTGICVELTKYLQDLKQERKTYLADAKKAQQNLEISFKQLENTKRRFAKEWGEAEKATQQAEKIENDTNAMKADVEKVKQHAHVKTHTAEECRNDYAAQLQKYNKEQNTFYYTEIPQLFNKLQDMDERRIRCLAEGYSQFAEVEKKVLPIITKCLDGISMAGRNTNGKQDSLRFIEQHKSGFERPAEVDFEDYSQGIKPASSDANLNQPKIRTKLGARYNRPALPSCPLPISLLSSHTPLSLPPPPNPFPLSKLGHAPLSFCLREFNRSVKPRLATFRALHRPSPAAEDFSHLPPEQRKKRLQSKIDDITKELQKELDQSEALEKMRGVYERNPQMGDPASLEPQITQTSQNVGRLRGQLTKYESWLAEAFRGDDSTNTAVNNNQHCSMSADPSQNIYSEFDEDFDEDVETPIGKATALYTFQGSSQGTVSITEGEQLSVMENDKGDGWMRVLRANGDEGYIPSSYVKF
;
A
#
# COMPACT_ATOMS: atom_id res chain seq x y z
N MET A 1 -17.08 27.27 28.89
CA MET A 1 -17.91 27.11 27.70
C MET A 1 -18.06 25.63 27.50
N ASP A 2 -19.31 25.19 27.41
CA ASP A 2 -19.68 23.79 27.34
C ASP A 2 -20.76 23.60 26.30
N TRP A 3 -20.72 22.48 25.59
CA TRP A 3 -21.63 22.22 24.47
C TRP A 3 -23.08 22.20 24.95
N GLY A 4 -23.32 21.77 26.18
CA GLY A 4 -24.63 21.70 26.77
C GLY A 4 -25.35 23.04 26.88
N THR A 5 -24.62 24.10 27.18
CA THR A 5 -25.17 25.45 27.36
C THR A 5 -25.05 26.27 26.08
N ASP A 6 -23.89 26.24 25.44
CA ASP A 6 -23.57 27.12 24.31
C ASP A 6 -24.07 26.58 22.96
N LEU A 7 -24.31 25.27 22.86
CA LEU A 7 -24.70 24.56 21.64
C LEU A 7 -26.00 23.75 21.81
N TRP A 8 -26.88 24.15 22.73
CA TRP A 8 -28.12 23.43 23.10
C TRP A 8 -29.05 23.14 21.91
N ASP A 9 -28.99 23.92 20.83
CA ASP A 9 -29.79 23.78 19.62
C ASP A 9 -29.02 23.14 18.44
N GLN A 10 -27.73 22.81 18.59
CA GLN A 10 -26.85 22.36 17.51
C GLN A 10 -26.68 20.84 17.41
N TYR A 11 -27.78 20.08 17.52
CA TYR A 11 -27.74 18.61 17.42
C TYR A 11 -26.99 18.12 16.16
N ASP A 12 -27.38 18.62 14.98
CA ASP A 12 -26.80 18.20 13.70
C ASP A 12 -25.33 18.61 13.57
N GLY A 13 -24.94 19.74 14.18
CA GLY A 13 -23.55 20.21 14.22
C GLY A 13 -22.68 19.26 15.04
N ILE A 14 -23.15 18.89 16.23
CA ILE A 14 -22.45 17.95 17.12
C ILE A 14 -22.39 16.54 16.50
N ASP A 15 -23.48 16.08 15.88
CA ASP A 15 -23.55 14.80 15.16
C ASP A 15 -22.45 14.73 14.08
N LYS A 16 -22.39 15.73 13.20
CA LYS A 16 -21.38 15.80 12.13
C LYS A 16 -19.96 15.94 12.66
N HIS A 17 -19.73 16.80 13.63
CA HIS A 17 -18.40 17.03 14.23
C HIS A 17 -17.85 15.75 14.86
N THR A 18 -18.65 15.08 15.68
CA THR A 18 -18.25 13.83 16.33
C THR A 18 -18.05 12.70 15.32
N GLN A 19 -18.84 12.61 14.25
CA GLN A 19 -18.64 11.62 13.18
C GLN A 19 -17.31 11.84 12.45
N SER A 20 -17.08 13.08 11.97
CA SER A 20 -15.83 13.48 11.33
C SER A 20 -14.62 13.16 12.21
N GLY A 21 -14.81 13.30 13.51
CA GLY A 21 -13.85 12.91 14.50
C GLY A 21 -13.44 11.43 14.52
N LEU A 22 -14.44 10.54 14.46
CA LEU A 22 -14.23 9.11 14.37
C LEU A 22 -13.60 8.72 13.03
N ASP A 23 -13.99 9.38 11.94
CA ASP A 23 -13.43 9.13 10.61
C ASP A 23 -11.95 9.53 10.53
N LEU A 24 -11.53 10.56 11.26
CA LEU A 24 -10.11 10.93 11.37
C LEU A 24 -9.30 9.83 12.08
N VAL A 25 -9.82 9.25 13.16
CA VAL A 25 -9.15 8.14 13.87
C VAL A 25 -9.02 6.93 12.94
N ASP A 26 -10.08 6.58 12.22
CA ASP A 26 -10.08 5.48 11.25
C ASP A 26 -9.02 5.68 10.14
N ARG A 27 -8.96 6.90 9.58
CA ARG A 27 -7.93 7.26 8.59
C ARG A 27 -6.52 7.16 9.16
N TYR A 28 -6.30 7.60 10.39
CA TYR A 28 -4.98 7.47 11.02
C TYR A 28 -4.59 6.00 11.23
N VAL A 29 -5.51 5.16 11.69
CA VAL A 29 -5.26 3.72 11.84
C VAL A 29 -4.89 3.07 10.51
N LYS A 30 -5.58 3.41 9.41
CA LYS A 30 -5.24 2.94 8.05
C LYS A 30 -3.84 3.38 7.63
N PHE A 31 -3.52 4.64 7.82
CA PHE A 31 -2.17 5.17 7.54
C PHE A 31 -1.08 4.42 8.31
N VAL A 32 -1.25 4.19 9.62
CA VAL A 32 -0.24 3.46 10.43
C VAL A 32 -0.15 1.99 10.00
N ARG A 33 -1.27 1.38 9.59
CA ARG A 33 -1.29 0.01 9.05
C ARG A 33 -0.47 -0.11 7.76
N GLU A 34 -0.69 0.77 6.79
CA GLU A 34 0.09 0.80 5.55
C GLU A 34 1.58 1.06 5.82
N ARG A 35 1.89 2.02 6.72
CA ARG A 35 3.27 2.26 7.16
C ARG A 35 3.92 1.01 7.78
N THR A 36 3.15 0.25 8.53
CA THR A 36 3.59 -1.00 9.16
C THR A 36 3.89 -2.07 8.12
N GLU A 37 3.04 -2.22 7.10
CA GLU A 37 3.24 -3.17 6.00
C GLU A 37 4.50 -2.87 5.20
N ILE A 38 4.76 -1.59 4.90
CA ILE A 38 6.01 -1.14 4.26
C ILE A 38 7.22 -1.56 5.10
N GLU A 39 7.15 -1.36 6.43
CA GLU A 39 8.24 -1.71 7.34
C GLU A 39 8.50 -3.24 7.38
N GLN A 40 7.43 -4.04 7.44
CA GLN A 40 7.54 -5.50 7.41
C GLN A 40 8.18 -5.99 6.12
N ASN A 41 7.80 -5.41 4.98
CA ASN A 41 8.36 -5.79 3.69
C ASN A 41 9.86 -5.46 3.62
N TYR A 42 10.25 -4.24 4.02
CA TYR A 42 11.66 -3.83 4.10
C TYR A 42 12.48 -4.78 4.97
N ALA A 43 12.00 -5.09 6.17
CA ALA A 43 12.70 -5.98 7.09
C ALA A 43 12.82 -7.42 6.54
N LYS A 44 11.78 -7.92 5.88
CA LYS A 44 11.78 -9.24 5.21
C LYS A 44 12.82 -9.29 4.09
N GLN A 45 12.92 -8.25 3.27
CA GLN A 45 13.93 -8.17 2.21
C GLN A 45 15.35 -8.19 2.79
N LEU A 46 15.61 -7.45 3.87
CA LEU A 46 16.91 -7.48 4.57
C LEU A 46 17.24 -8.85 5.16
N ARG A 47 16.26 -9.54 5.76
CA ARG A 47 16.40 -10.92 6.25
C ARG A 47 16.76 -11.89 5.13
N ASN A 48 16.07 -11.79 4.00
CA ASN A 48 16.31 -12.64 2.85
C ASN A 48 17.70 -12.40 2.26
N LEU A 49 18.11 -11.14 2.13
CA LEU A 49 19.44 -10.74 1.71
C LEU A 49 20.51 -11.35 2.64
N SER A 50 20.35 -11.17 3.95
CA SER A 50 21.31 -11.68 4.94
C SER A 50 21.43 -13.21 4.88
N LYS A 51 20.30 -13.92 4.80
CA LYS A 51 20.28 -15.40 4.65
C LYS A 51 20.93 -15.87 3.34
N LYS A 52 20.73 -15.15 2.24
CA LYS A 52 21.30 -15.47 0.92
C LYS A 52 22.83 -15.46 0.95
N TYR A 53 23.41 -14.44 1.60
CA TYR A 53 24.87 -14.28 1.66
C TYR A 53 25.54 -15.05 2.80
N LEU A 54 24.81 -15.39 3.88
CA LEU A 54 25.30 -16.27 4.94
C LEU A 54 25.58 -17.70 4.43
N LYS A 55 24.81 -18.18 3.44
CA LYS A 55 24.93 -19.53 2.87
C LYS A 55 25.91 -19.65 1.69
N ARG A 56 26.47 -18.54 1.19
CA ARG A 56 27.19 -18.51 -0.10
C ARG A 56 28.70 -18.76 -0.02
N GLY A 57 29.22 -19.32 1.08
CA GLY A 57 30.64 -19.69 1.22
C GLY A 57 30.90 -21.15 0.81
N SER A 58 31.99 -21.41 0.08
CA SER A 58 32.45 -22.79 -0.10
C SER A 58 32.91 -23.37 1.25
N LYS A 59 32.79 -24.69 1.45
CA LYS A 59 33.30 -25.34 2.68
C LYS A 59 34.79 -25.04 2.92
N GLU A 60 35.58 -24.92 1.85
CA GLU A 60 37.01 -24.58 1.93
C GLU A 60 37.25 -23.11 2.35
N GLU A 61 36.42 -22.16 1.91
CA GLU A 61 36.49 -20.74 2.35
C GLU A 61 36.08 -20.56 3.82
N GLN A 62 35.25 -21.44 4.35
CA GLN A 62 34.83 -21.39 5.75
C GLN A 62 35.88 -22.02 6.68
N GLU A 63 36.70 -22.94 6.17
CA GLU A 63 37.80 -23.59 6.91
C GLU A 63 39.09 -22.77 6.94
N CYS A 64 39.35 -21.93 5.92
CA CYS A 64 40.59 -21.14 5.83
C CYS A 64 40.67 -20.00 6.86
N GLY A 65 39.53 -19.61 7.44
CA GLY A 65 39.45 -18.73 8.60
C GLY A 65 40.09 -17.35 8.39
N PHE A 66 40.08 -16.77 7.20
CA PHE A 66 40.63 -15.43 6.98
C PHE A 66 39.79 -14.34 7.65
N THR A 67 40.45 -13.29 8.13
CA THR A 67 39.81 -12.17 8.83
C THR A 67 38.88 -11.39 7.91
N ASN A 68 39.22 -11.21 6.63
CA ASN A 68 38.32 -10.54 5.67
C ASN A 68 36.99 -11.29 5.45
N HIS A 69 37.02 -12.62 5.40
CA HIS A 69 35.82 -13.45 5.26
C HIS A 69 34.99 -13.41 6.55
N GLN A 70 35.65 -13.50 7.71
CA GLN A 70 34.97 -13.37 9.01
C GLN A 70 34.30 -11.99 9.16
N SER A 71 34.99 -10.91 8.80
CA SER A 71 34.43 -9.55 8.81
C SER A 71 33.18 -9.45 7.94
N PHE A 72 33.14 -10.08 6.76
CA PHE A 72 31.93 -10.10 5.94
C PHE A 72 30.78 -10.85 6.61
N GLN A 73 31.06 -12.00 7.25
CA GLN A 73 30.04 -12.74 8.01
C GLN A 73 29.51 -11.93 9.19
N ASP A 74 30.37 -11.21 9.91
CA ASP A 74 29.98 -10.33 11.01
C ASP A 74 29.06 -9.21 10.51
N ILE A 75 29.37 -8.59 9.36
CA ILE A 75 28.50 -7.57 8.73
C ILE A 75 27.12 -8.14 8.37
N VAL A 76 27.08 -9.33 7.78
CA VAL A 76 25.82 -10.00 7.41
C VAL A 76 24.99 -10.33 8.65
N ASN A 77 25.62 -10.73 9.76
CA ASN A 77 24.93 -11.00 11.02
C ASN A 77 24.36 -9.71 11.64
N GLU A 78 25.12 -8.61 11.66
CA GLU A 78 24.64 -7.32 12.15
C GLU A 78 23.47 -6.78 11.30
N LEU A 79 23.51 -6.98 9.98
CA LEU A 79 22.38 -6.62 9.10
C LEU A 79 21.12 -7.47 9.39
N ASN A 80 21.30 -8.75 9.71
CA ASN A 80 20.20 -9.63 10.11
C ASN A 80 19.56 -9.17 11.43
N ASP A 81 20.37 -8.75 12.40
CA ASP A 81 19.89 -8.22 13.68
C ASP A 81 19.21 -6.85 13.50
N TYR A 82 19.76 -5.98 12.64
CA TYR A 82 19.12 -4.73 12.22
C TYR A 82 17.73 -4.97 11.62
N ALA A 83 17.60 -5.97 10.73
CA ALA A 83 16.31 -6.35 10.16
C ALA A 83 15.31 -6.77 11.25
N GLY A 84 15.76 -7.51 12.27
CA GLY A 84 14.94 -7.85 13.43
C GLY A 84 14.41 -6.63 14.20
N GLN A 85 15.20 -5.56 14.32
CA GLN A 85 14.73 -4.31 14.93
C GLN A 85 13.66 -3.60 14.09
N ARG A 86 13.77 -3.67 12.76
CA ARG A 86 12.75 -3.13 11.85
C ARG A 86 11.43 -3.93 11.92
N GLU A 87 11.50 -5.26 12.00
CA GLU A 87 10.32 -6.10 12.29
C GLU A 87 9.65 -5.72 13.62
N LEU A 88 10.46 -5.47 14.67
CA LEU A 88 9.96 -5.07 15.98
C LEU A 88 9.25 -3.71 15.96
N ILE A 89 9.70 -2.74 15.16
CA ILE A 89 8.96 -1.48 14.93
C ILE A 89 7.58 -1.80 14.37
N ALA A 90 7.53 -2.62 13.33
CA ALA A 90 6.29 -2.94 12.64
C ALA A 90 5.29 -3.65 13.56
N GLU A 91 5.75 -4.64 14.34
CA GLU A 91 4.92 -5.35 15.33
C GLU A 91 4.36 -4.39 16.39
N ASN A 92 5.20 -3.49 16.91
CA ASN A 92 4.79 -2.52 17.92
C ASN A 92 3.83 -1.45 17.38
N MET A 93 3.99 -1.03 16.12
CA MET A 93 3.02 -0.13 15.46
C MET A 93 1.68 -0.84 15.26
N MET A 94 1.69 -2.09 14.78
CA MET A 94 0.46 -2.86 14.59
C MET A 94 -0.30 -3.07 15.91
N THR A 95 0.39 -3.59 16.92
CA THR A 95 -0.25 -3.97 18.19
C THR A 95 -0.51 -2.75 19.06
N GLY A 96 0.50 -1.91 19.28
CA GLY A 96 0.43 -0.77 20.19
C GLY A 96 -0.42 0.39 19.69
N ILE A 97 -0.60 0.55 18.37
CA ILE A 97 -1.38 1.66 17.79
C ILE A 97 -2.59 1.13 17.04
N CYS A 98 -2.42 0.30 16.00
CA CYS A 98 -3.53 -0.08 15.13
C CYS A 98 -4.60 -0.88 15.87
N VAL A 99 -4.22 -1.92 16.61
CA VAL A 99 -5.18 -2.77 17.35
C VAL A 99 -5.87 -1.99 18.46
N GLU A 100 -5.11 -1.29 19.30
CA GLU A 100 -5.67 -0.53 20.43
C GLU A 100 -6.60 0.60 19.98
N LEU A 101 -6.20 1.41 19.00
CA LEU A 101 -7.07 2.48 18.47
C LEU A 101 -8.31 1.92 17.75
N THR A 102 -8.19 0.79 17.05
CA THR A 102 -9.37 0.14 16.42
C THR A 102 -10.39 -0.30 17.47
N LYS A 103 -9.92 -0.90 18.56
CA LYS A 103 -10.77 -1.33 19.67
C LYS A 103 -11.44 -0.12 20.34
N TYR A 104 -10.66 0.89 20.69
CA TYR A 104 -11.18 2.11 21.31
C TYR A 104 -12.19 2.84 20.40
N LEU A 105 -11.96 2.84 19.09
CA LEU A 105 -12.89 3.41 18.11
C LEU A 105 -14.25 2.69 18.09
N GLN A 106 -14.30 1.37 18.33
CA GLN A 106 -15.56 0.62 18.43
C GLN A 106 -16.36 1.05 19.66
N ASP A 107 -15.69 1.22 20.81
CA ASP A 107 -16.32 1.68 22.04
C ASP A 107 -16.88 3.10 21.87
N LEU A 108 -16.10 4.01 21.28
CA LEU A 108 -16.54 5.39 20.99
C LEU A 108 -17.74 5.43 20.03
N LYS A 109 -17.76 4.59 18.99
CA LYS A 109 -18.91 4.50 18.06
C LYS A 109 -20.19 4.14 18.80
N GLN A 110 -20.12 3.20 19.75
CA GLN A 110 -21.27 2.77 20.54
C GLN A 110 -21.68 3.82 21.58
N GLU A 111 -20.72 4.44 22.27
CA GLU A 111 -20.95 5.54 23.21
C GLU A 111 -21.65 6.72 22.53
N ARG A 112 -21.11 7.21 21.40
CA ARG A 112 -21.69 8.27 20.57
C ARG A 112 -23.12 7.96 20.14
N LYS A 113 -23.35 6.74 19.62
CA LYS A 113 -24.67 6.30 19.17
C LYS A 113 -25.69 6.36 20.31
N THR A 114 -25.28 5.96 21.52
CA THR A 114 -26.15 5.96 22.70
C THR A 114 -26.55 7.38 23.08
N TYR A 115 -25.61 8.31 23.21
CA TYR A 115 -25.91 9.69 23.60
C TYR A 115 -26.74 10.44 22.55
N LEU A 116 -26.47 10.24 21.25
CA LEU A 116 -27.27 10.85 20.18
C LEU A 116 -28.69 10.27 20.11
N ALA A 117 -28.87 8.98 20.41
CA ALA A 117 -30.18 8.36 20.50
C ALA A 117 -30.98 8.90 21.69
N ASP A 118 -30.34 9.07 22.85
CA ASP A 118 -30.97 9.64 24.04
C ASP A 118 -31.40 11.09 23.82
N ALA A 119 -30.55 11.91 23.17
CA ALA A 119 -30.89 13.29 22.83
C ALA A 119 -32.08 13.37 21.86
N LYS A 120 -32.10 12.50 20.84
CA LYS A 120 -33.21 12.41 19.90
C LYS A 120 -34.51 11.93 20.57
N LYS A 121 -34.41 11.01 21.52
CA LYS A 121 -35.55 10.56 22.33
C LYS A 121 -36.10 11.68 23.21
N ALA A 122 -35.24 12.47 23.85
CA ALA A 122 -35.65 13.64 24.63
C ALA A 122 -36.40 14.67 23.75
N GLN A 123 -35.89 14.95 22.55
CA GLN A 123 -36.55 15.85 21.58
C GLN A 123 -37.94 15.31 21.17
N GLN A 124 -38.04 14.02 20.85
CA GLN A 124 -39.31 13.38 20.49
C GLN A 124 -40.33 13.42 21.63
N ASN A 125 -39.89 13.19 22.87
CA ASN A 125 -40.76 13.27 24.04
C ASN A 125 -41.34 14.68 24.23
N LEU A 126 -40.52 15.71 24.11
CA LEU A 126 -40.96 17.11 24.22
C LEU A 126 -41.94 17.48 23.10
N GLU A 127 -41.66 17.06 21.86
CA GLU A 127 -42.53 17.28 20.69
C GLU A 127 -43.90 16.60 20.87
N ILE A 128 -43.95 15.38 21.40
CA ILE A 128 -45.21 14.68 21.71
C ILE A 128 -46.00 15.46 22.77
N SER A 129 -45.34 15.92 23.83
CA SER A 129 -45.99 16.72 24.88
C SER A 129 -46.52 18.06 24.36
N PHE A 130 -45.78 18.72 23.47
CA PHE A 130 -46.22 19.94 22.81
C PHE A 130 -47.47 19.70 21.94
N LYS A 131 -47.51 18.60 21.17
CA LYS A 131 -48.72 18.23 20.40
C LYS A 131 -49.93 17.97 21.30
N GLN A 132 -49.74 17.34 22.45
CA GLN A 132 -50.81 17.17 23.44
C GLN A 132 -51.33 18.51 23.97
N LEU A 133 -50.42 19.45 24.27
CA LEU A 133 -50.77 20.81 24.69
C LEU A 133 -51.56 21.56 23.63
N GLU A 134 -51.12 21.53 22.37
CA GLU A 134 -51.83 22.20 21.27
C GLU A 134 -53.21 21.57 21.01
N ASN A 135 -53.35 20.25 21.19
CA ASN A 135 -54.64 19.58 21.08
C ASN A 135 -55.62 19.99 22.20
N THR A 136 -55.18 20.04 23.46
CA THR A 136 -56.05 20.47 24.57
C THR A 136 -56.40 21.95 24.48
N LYS A 137 -55.46 22.79 24.08
CA LYS A 137 -55.69 24.21 23.78
C LYS A 137 -56.74 24.41 22.68
N ARG A 138 -56.65 23.66 21.58
CA ARG A 138 -57.62 23.72 20.48
C ARG A 138 -59.01 23.26 20.91
N ARG A 139 -59.09 22.19 21.72
CA ARG A 139 -60.36 21.69 22.29
C ARG A 139 -60.99 22.75 23.20
N PHE A 140 -60.21 23.35 24.09
CA PHE A 140 -60.69 24.44 24.94
C PHE A 140 -61.23 25.61 24.12
N ALA A 141 -60.49 26.09 23.11
CA ALA A 141 -60.94 27.19 22.25
C ALA A 141 -62.26 26.86 21.52
N LYS A 142 -62.42 25.61 21.04
CA LYS A 142 -63.65 25.14 20.41
C LYS A 142 -64.84 25.14 21.37
N GLU A 143 -64.70 24.47 22.52
CA GLU A 143 -65.79 24.33 23.48
C GLU A 143 -66.16 25.68 24.12
N TRP A 144 -65.19 26.58 24.32
CA TRP A 144 -65.45 27.95 24.75
C TRP A 144 -66.31 28.73 23.74
N GLY A 145 -65.99 28.63 22.45
CA GLY A 145 -66.80 29.23 21.40
C GLY A 145 -68.22 28.62 21.28
N GLU A 146 -68.39 27.33 21.60
CA GLU A 146 -69.72 26.71 21.68
C GLU A 146 -70.51 27.19 22.91
N ALA A 147 -69.85 27.31 24.07
CA ALA A 147 -70.46 27.83 25.29
C ALA A 147 -70.91 29.29 25.15
N GLU A 148 -70.09 30.13 24.52
CA GLU A 148 -70.42 31.54 24.25
C GLU A 148 -71.65 31.66 23.33
N LYS A 149 -71.71 30.86 22.26
CA LYS A 149 -72.89 30.80 21.36
C LYS A 149 -74.15 30.35 22.09
N ALA A 150 -74.06 29.30 22.92
CA ALA A 150 -75.19 28.79 23.68
C ALA A 150 -75.69 29.82 24.72
N THR A 151 -74.77 30.54 25.37
CA THR A 151 -75.09 31.60 26.34
C THR A 151 -75.80 32.77 25.65
N GLN A 152 -75.27 33.26 24.52
CA GLN A 152 -75.92 34.31 23.73
C GLN A 152 -77.31 33.88 23.23
N GLN A 153 -77.51 32.61 22.90
CA GLN A 153 -78.82 32.09 22.50
C GLN A 153 -79.80 32.04 23.67
N ALA A 154 -79.34 31.65 24.86
CA ALA A 154 -80.16 31.65 26.07
C ALA A 154 -80.59 33.08 26.45
N GLU A 155 -79.68 34.05 26.41
CA GLU A 155 -79.97 35.47 26.67
C GLU A 155 -80.99 36.05 25.67
N LYS A 156 -80.88 35.70 24.38
CA LYS A 156 -81.84 36.16 23.35
C LYS A 156 -83.25 35.64 23.61
N ILE A 157 -83.39 34.37 23.95
CA ILE A 157 -84.69 33.73 24.18
C ILE A 157 -85.29 34.16 25.53
N GLU A 158 -84.47 34.41 26.54
CA GLU A 158 -84.91 34.97 27.82
C GLU A 158 -85.49 36.38 27.69
N ASN A 159 -84.90 37.20 26.81
CA ASN A 159 -85.37 38.57 26.55
C ASN A 159 -86.55 38.63 25.57
N ASP A 160 -86.99 37.50 25.00
CA ASP A 160 -88.15 37.45 24.11
C ASP A 160 -89.45 37.39 24.93
N THR A 161 -90.25 38.46 24.84
CA THR A 161 -91.55 38.60 25.52
C THR A 161 -92.57 37.52 25.12
N ASN A 162 -92.37 36.81 24.01
CA ASN A 162 -93.26 35.75 23.53
C ASN A 162 -92.77 34.33 23.87
N ALA A 163 -91.59 34.18 24.50
CA ALA A 163 -91.02 32.87 24.79
C ALA A 163 -91.74 32.17 25.95
N MET A 164 -91.99 30.87 25.80
CA MET A 164 -92.60 30.06 26.84
C MET A 164 -91.59 29.74 27.94
N LYS A 165 -92.01 29.82 29.21
CA LYS A 165 -91.12 29.61 30.38
C LYS A 165 -90.34 28.28 30.34
N ALA A 166 -90.93 27.22 29.78
CA ALA A 166 -90.28 25.93 29.63
C ALA A 166 -89.14 25.94 28.59
N ASP A 167 -89.28 26.73 27.51
CA ASP A 167 -88.26 26.84 26.47
C ASP A 167 -87.07 27.68 26.95
N VAL A 168 -87.34 28.76 27.69
CA VAL A 168 -86.30 29.57 28.37
C VAL A 168 -85.46 28.70 29.31
N GLU A 169 -86.11 27.89 30.15
CA GLU A 169 -85.40 27.01 31.08
C GLU A 169 -84.56 25.96 30.36
N LYS A 170 -85.08 25.38 29.28
CA LYS A 170 -84.37 24.38 28.47
C LYS A 170 -83.09 24.94 27.84
N VAL A 171 -83.15 26.16 27.27
CA VAL A 171 -81.96 26.77 26.64
C VAL A 171 -80.95 27.27 27.67
N LYS A 172 -81.40 27.71 28.84
CA LYS A 172 -80.51 28.01 29.99
C LYS A 172 -79.79 26.76 30.48
N GLN A 173 -80.49 25.65 30.65
CA GLN A 173 -79.86 24.39 31.05
C GLN A 173 -78.82 23.94 30.01
N HIS A 174 -79.10 24.09 28.72
CA HIS A 174 -78.14 23.79 27.66
C HIS A 174 -76.90 24.69 27.71
N ALA A 175 -77.06 26.00 27.91
CA ALA A 175 -75.95 26.94 28.06
C ALA A 175 -75.11 26.63 29.30
N HIS A 176 -75.74 26.24 30.42
CA HIS A 176 -75.03 25.86 31.64
C HIS A 176 -74.20 24.58 31.43
N VAL A 177 -74.75 23.56 30.76
CA VAL A 177 -74.00 22.33 30.42
C VAL A 177 -72.80 22.65 29.53
N LYS A 178 -73.00 23.49 28.50
CA LYS A 178 -71.91 23.89 27.59
C LYS A 178 -70.81 24.69 28.30
N THR A 179 -71.19 25.60 29.19
CA THR A 179 -70.25 26.35 30.03
C THR A 179 -69.45 25.42 30.92
N HIS A 180 -70.10 24.44 31.57
CA HIS A 180 -69.42 23.45 32.41
C HIS A 180 -68.41 22.61 31.61
N THR A 181 -68.78 22.12 30.43
CA THR A 181 -67.85 21.40 29.54
C THR A 181 -66.65 22.27 29.10
N ALA A 182 -66.88 23.55 28.84
CA ALA A 182 -65.79 24.48 28.50
C ALA A 182 -64.85 24.72 29.70
N GLU A 183 -65.38 24.78 30.93
CA GLU A 183 -64.59 24.86 32.17
C GLU A 183 -63.75 23.59 32.40
N GLU A 184 -64.30 22.41 32.17
CA GLU A 184 -63.54 21.15 32.20
C GLU A 184 -62.38 21.18 31.20
N CYS A 185 -62.64 21.61 29.96
CA CYS A 185 -61.59 21.76 28.94
C CYS A 185 -60.54 22.82 29.32
N ARG A 186 -60.94 23.88 30.05
CA ARG A 186 -60.00 24.89 30.58
C ARG A 186 -59.06 24.27 31.61
N ASN A 187 -59.58 23.43 32.50
CA ASN A 187 -58.80 22.73 33.51
C ASN A 187 -57.84 21.71 32.87
N ASP A 188 -58.30 20.95 31.86
CA ASP A 188 -57.47 20.03 31.08
C ASP A 188 -56.30 20.77 30.40
N TYR A 189 -56.59 21.92 29.77
CA TYR A 189 -55.57 22.75 29.13
C TYR A 189 -54.56 23.29 30.15
N ALA A 190 -55.03 23.82 31.28
CA ALA A 190 -54.17 24.35 32.34
C ALA A 190 -53.24 23.27 32.93
N ALA A 191 -53.77 22.07 33.17
CA ALA A 191 -52.98 20.93 33.66
C ALA A 191 -51.91 20.50 32.63
N GLN A 192 -52.29 20.39 31.35
CA GLN A 192 -51.34 20.02 30.29
C GLN A 192 -50.27 21.11 30.07
N LEU A 193 -50.62 22.38 30.22
CA LEU A 193 -49.66 23.50 30.12
C LEU A 193 -48.62 23.45 31.24
N GLN A 194 -49.06 23.21 32.48
CA GLN A 194 -48.14 23.05 33.61
C GLN A 194 -47.20 21.87 33.41
N LYS A 195 -47.73 20.73 32.93
CA LYS A 195 -46.93 19.56 32.58
C LYS A 195 -45.89 19.87 31.51
N TYR A 196 -46.31 20.47 30.39
CA TYR A 196 -45.40 20.82 29.30
C TYR A 196 -44.30 21.79 29.73
N ASN A 197 -44.63 22.85 30.48
CA ASN A 197 -43.64 23.81 30.97
C ASN A 197 -42.58 23.15 31.87
N LYS A 198 -42.99 22.18 32.70
CA LYS A 198 -42.06 21.39 33.52
C LYS A 198 -41.15 20.53 32.65
N GLU A 199 -41.71 19.81 31.69
CA GLU A 199 -40.93 18.97 30.77
C GLU A 199 -39.98 19.80 29.88
N GLN A 200 -40.44 20.96 29.41
CA GLN A 200 -39.63 21.91 28.65
C GLN A 200 -38.46 22.44 29.50
N ASN A 201 -38.71 22.79 30.77
CA ASN A 201 -37.64 23.24 31.66
C ASN A 201 -36.60 22.14 31.89
N THR A 202 -37.05 20.91 32.19
CA THR A 202 -36.16 19.75 32.33
C THR A 202 -35.35 19.50 31.05
N PHE A 203 -35.97 19.60 29.88
CA PHE A 203 -35.32 19.38 28.60
C PHE A 203 -34.16 20.36 28.36
N TYR A 204 -34.43 21.67 28.45
CA TYR A 204 -33.44 22.70 28.10
C TYR A 204 -32.41 22.97 29.19
N TYR A 205 -32.77 22.83 30.46
CA TYR A 205 -31.90 23.21 31.58
C TYR A 205 -31.30 22.01 32.32
N THR A 206 -31.58 20.77 31.89
CA THR A 206 -31.04 19.57 32.54
C THR A 206 -30.68 18.49 31.53
N GLU A 207 -31.62 17.95 30.77
CA GLU A 207 -31.38 16.77 29.92
C GLU A 207 -30.43 17.05 28.75
N ILE A 208 -30.73 18.05 27.91
CA ILE A 208 -29.88 18.39 26.76
C ILE A 208 -28.47 18.83 27.20
N PRO A 209 -28.32 19.73 28.19
CA PRO A 209 -26.99 20.11 28.65
C PRO A 209 -26.15 18.92 29.12
N GLN A 210 -26.74 18.00 29.88
CA GLN A 210 -26.01 16.80 30.34
C GLN A 210 -25.60 15.88 29.20
N LEU A 211 -26.46 15.67 28.20
CA LEU A 211 -26.15 14.80 27.06
C LEU A 211 -25.08 15.39 26.15
N PHE A 212 -25.15 16.69 25.86
CA PHE A 212 -24.16 17.36 25.02
C PHE A 212 -22.82 17.52 25.72
N ASN A 213 -22.80 17.72 27.05
CA ASN A 213 -21.55 17.71 27.82
C ASN A 213 -20.90 16.33 27.87
N LYS A 214 -21.69 15.24 27.87
CA LYS A 214 -21.15 13.88 27.71
C LYS A 214 -20.53 13.66 26.33
N LEU A 215 -21.17 14.18 25.27
CA LEU A 215 -20.61 14.15 23.92
C LEU A 215 -19.32 14.97 23.81
N GLN A 216 -19.26 16.12 24.48
CA GLN A 216 -18.03 16.93 24.57
C GLN A 216 -16.90 16.16 25.26
N ASP A 217 -17.14 15.58 26.44
CA ASP A 217 -16.12 14.80 27.15
C ASP A 217 -15.63 13.60 26.34
N MET A 218 -16.56 12.89 25.68
CA MET A 218 -16.24 11.80 24.76
C MET A 218 -15.35 12.28 23.60
N ASP A 219 -15.68 13.43 22.99
CA ASP A 219 -14.90 14.00 21.89
C ASP A 219 -13.50 14.43 22.32
N GLU A 220 -13.38 15.08 23.48
CA GLU A 220 -12.10 15.49 24.05
C GLU A 220 -11.24 14.29 24.46
N ARG A 221 -11.83 13.22 25.02
CA ARG A 221 -11.14 11.95 25.28
C ARG A 221 -10.61 11.34 23.98
N ARG A 222 -11.43 11.32 22.93
CA ARG A 222 -11.04 10.84 21.60
C ARG A 222 -9.85 11.63 21.05
N ILE A 223 -9.84 12.96 21.19
CA ILE A 223 -8.73 13.81 20.74
C ILE A 223 -7.44 13.50 21.52
N ARG A 224 -7.52 13.37 22.85
CA ARG A 224 -6.35 13.02 23.68
C ARG A 224 -5.76 11.66 23.31
N CYS A 225 -6.59 10.64 23.17
CA CYS A 225 -6.15 9.29 22.79
C CYS A 225 -5.49 9.28 21.39
N LEU A 226 -6.04 10.04 20.42
CA LEU A 226 -5.43 10.17 19.11
C LEU A 226 -4.04 10.85 19.19
N ALA A 227 -3.89 11.89 20.01
CA ALA A 227 -2.60 12.55 20.23
C ALA A 227 -1.56 11.63 20.92
N GLU A 228 -1.99 10.78 21.84
CA GLU A 228 -1.16 9.71 22.41
C GLU A 228 -0.71 8.73 21.33
N GLY A 229 -1.61 8.34 20.41
CA GLY A 229 -1.28 7.51 19.25
C GLY A 229 -0.24 8.14 18.32
N TYR A 230 -0.29 9.46 18.09
CA TYR A 230 0.76 10.18 17.34
C TYR A 230 2.10 10.15 18.06
N SER A 231 2.09 10.34 19.38
CA SER A 231 3.32 10.32 20.19
C SER A 231 3.94 8.93 20.20
N GLN A 232 3.11 7.89 20.38
CA GLN A 232 3.54 6.50 20.39
C GLN A 232 4.17 6.07 19.07
N PHE A 233 3.69 6.58 17.93
CA PHE A 233 4.30 6.33 16.62
C PHE A 233 5.79 6.70 16.61
N ALA A 234 6.13 7.89 17.11
CA ALA A 234 7.53 8.33 17.19
C ALA A 234 8.32 7.57 18.27
N GLU A 235 7.70 7.26 19.40
CA GLU A 235 8.36 6.54 20.50
C GLU A 235 8.73 5.10 20.12
N VAL A 236 7.94 4.42 19.28
CA VAL A 236 8.28 3.08 18.78
C VAL A 236 9.59 3.09 17.98
N GLU A 237 9.79 4.06 17.09
CA GLU A 237 11.05 4.21 16.33
C GLU A 237 12.22 4.55 17.26
N LYS A 238 12.03 5.48 18.22
CA LYS A 238 13.09 5.87 19.16
C LYS A 238 13.59 4.70 20.01
N LYS A 239 12.69 3.79 20.42
CA LYS A 239 13.04 2.65 21.28
C LYS A 239 14.05 1.69 20.66
N VAL A 240 14.09 1.56 19.34
CA VAL A 240 15.04 0.66 18.66
C VAL A 240 16.38 1.31 18.32
N LEU A 241 16.48 2.65 18.37
CA LEU A 241 17.70 3.38 18.02
C LEU A 241 18.96 2.88 18.75
N PRO A 242 18.95 2.54 20.06
CA PRO A 242 20.14 2.03 20.72
C PRO A 242 20.67 0.72 20.11
N ILE A 243 19.79 -0.19 19.70
CA ILE A 243 20.18 -1.46 19.10
C ILE A 243 20.61 -1.26 17.65
N ILE A 244 19.89 -0.41 16.90
CA ILE A 244 20.33 -0.03 15.55
C ILE A 244 21.73 0.57 15.58
N THR A 245 22.01 1.47 16.52
CA THR A 245 23.34 2.07 16.71
C THR A 245 24.39 1.00 16.97
N LYS A 246 24.09 0.03 17.85
CA LYS A 246 24.97 -1.11 18.11
C LYS A 246 25.27 -1.92 16.83
N CYS A 247 24.27 -2.19 15.98
CA CYS A 247 24.50 -2.92 14.73
C CYS A 247 25.41 -2.15 13.77
N LEU A 248 25.22 -0.84 13.64
CA LEU A 248 26.06 0.03 12.81
C LEU A 248 27.51 0.10 13.33
N ASP A 249 27.68 0.16 14.65
CA ASP A 249 28.99 0.10 15.31
C ASP A 249 29.65 -1.27 15.09
N GLY A 250 28.88 -2.36 15.13
CA GLY A 250 29.33 -3.73 14.84
C GLY A 250 29.86 -3.87 13.41
N ILE A 251 29.11 -3.36 12.41
CA ILE A 251 29.55 -3.31 11.01
C ILE A 251 30.87 -2.53 10.86
N SER A 252 30.96 -1.36 11.51
CA SER A 252 32.17 -0.53 11.49
C SER A 252 33.36 -1.25 12.13
N MET A 253 33.12 -1.99 13.21
CA MET A 253 34.15 -2.77 13.90
C MET A 253 34.63 -3.95 13.06
N ALA A 254 33.72 -4.66 12.39
CA ALA A 254 34.06 -5.76 11.50
C ALA A 254 35.06 -5.32 10.41
N GLY A 255 34.84 -4.14 9.80
CA GLY A 255 35.79 -3.58 8.83
C GLY A 255 37.17 -3.24 9.43
N ARG A 256 37.22 -2.77 10.67
CA ARG A 256 38.48 -2.49 11.38
C ARG A 256 39.24 -3.76 11.78
N ASN A 257 38.53 -4.86 11.97
CA ASN A 257 39.11 -6.16 12.35
C ASN A 257 39.76 -6.91 11.18
N THR A 258 39.56 -6.46 9.93
CA THR A 258 40.22 -7.06 8.76
C THR A 258 41.73 -6.78 8.77
N ASN A 259 42.54 -7.83 8.66
CA ASN A 259 44.00 -7.73 8.76
C ASN A 259 44.71 -8.53 7.66
N GLY A 260 45.14 -7.83 6.60
CA GLY A 260 45.81 -8.44 5.45
C GLY A 260 47.15 -9.12 5.79
N LYS A 261 47.89 -8.65 6.80
CA LYS A 261 49.15 -9.31 7.22
C LYS A 261 48.85 -10.65 7.88
N GLN A 262 47.86 -10.69 8.76
CA GLN A 262 47.44 -11.92 9.41
C GLN A 262 46.90 -12.93 8.39
N ASP A 263 46.12 -12.48 7.41
CA ASP A 263 45.58 -13.35 6.37
C ASP A 263 46.68 -13.91 5.47
N SER A 264 47.67 -13.09 5.11
CA SER A 264 48.84 -13.54 4.34
C SER A 264 49.64 -14.61 5.11
N LEU A 265 49.83 -14.42 6.42
CA LEU A 265 50.51 -15.40 7.27
C LEU A 265 49.71 -16.70 7.37
N ARG A 266 48.38 -16.63 7.57
CA ARG A 266 47.49 -17.82 7.57
C ARG A 266 47.58 -18.58 6.25
N PHE A 267 47.61 -17.87 5.13
CA PHE A 267 47.73 -18.50 3.82
C PHE A 267 49.06 -19.25 3.68
N ILE A 268 50.18 -18.64 4.09
CA ILE A 268 51.49 -19.30 4.11
C ILE A 268 51.46 -20.53 5.03
N GLU A 269 50.87 -20.43 6.21
CA GLU A 269 50.77 -21.56 7.15
C GLU A 269 49.97 -22.74 6.58
N GLN A 270 48.91 -22.46 5.82
CA GLN A 270 48.08 -23.47 5.16
C GLN A 270 48.76 -24.13 3.95
N HIS A 271 49.57 -23.38 3.20
CA HIS A 271 50.08 -23.82 1.91
C HIS A 271 51.59 -24.12 1.89
N LYS A 272 52.34 -23.78 2.95
CA LYS A 272 53.76 -24.13 3.02
C LYS A 272 53.89 -25.66 2.97
N SER A 273 54.53 -26.15 1.91
CA SER A 273 54.73 -27.58 1.67
C SER A 273 55.81 -28.19 2.57
N GLY A 274 56.64 -27.35 3.18
CA GLY A 274 57.84 -27.76 3.88
C GLY A 274 59.01 -28.13 2.97
N PHE A 275 58.84 -28.04 1.64
CA PHE A 275 59.95 -28.20 0.70
C PHE A 275 60.92 -27.03 0.86
N GLU A 276 62.20 -27.38 1.01
CA GLU A 276 63.25 -26.40 0.89
C GLU A 276 63.39 -25.99 -0.58
N ARG A 277 63.77 -24.73 -0.78
CA ARG A 277 64.07 -24.23 -2.12
C ARG A 277 65.18 -25.09 -2.72
N PRO A 278 65.05 -25.58 -3.98
CA PRO A 278 66.09 -26.36 -4.62
C PRO A 278 67.44 -25.64 -4.54
N ALA A 279 68.46 -26.37 -4.07
CA ALA A 279 69.84 -25.89 -4.06
C ALA A 279 70.39 -25.79 -5.50
N GLU A 280 71.53 -25.11 -5.65
CA GLU A 280 72.25 -25.14 -6.92
C GLU A 280 72.63 -26.58 -7.27
N VAL A 281 72.50 -26.93 -8.54
CA VAL A 281 72.83 -28.28 -9.01
C VAL A 281 74.35 -28.42 -9.04
N ASP A 282 74.87 -29.39 -8.29
CA ASP A 282 76.31 -29.65 -8.24
C ASP A 282 76.85 -30.06 -9.63
N PHE A 283 78.06 -29.62 -9.95
CA PHE A 283 78.76 -30.03 -11.17
C PHE A 283 79.27 -31.47 -11.03
N GLU A 284 78.78 -32.37 -11.87
CA GLU A 284 79.26 -33.75 -11.94
C GLU A 284 80.51 -33.86 -12.84
N ASP A 285 81.70 -33.83 -12.23
CA ASP A 285 82.97 -34.00 -12.94
C ASP A 285 83.28 -35.49 -13.19
N TYR A 286 82.94 -35.97 -14.40
CA TYR A 286 83.22 -37.35 -14.81
C TYR A 286 84.70 -37.65 -15.10
N SER A 287 85.58 -36.64 -15.12
CA SER A 287 87.02 -36.86 -15.39
C SER A 287 87.74 -37.63 -14.28
N GLN A 288 87.14 -37.72 -13.09
CA GLN A 288 87.66 -38.49 -11.94
C GLN A 288 87.00 -39.86 -11.73
N GLY A 289 86.22 -40.34 -12.71
CA GLY A 289 85.47 -41.60 -12.67
C GLY A 289 84.03 -41.43 -12.15
N ILE A 290 83.12 -42.27 -12.64
CA ILE A 290 81.68 -42.21 -12.30
C ILE A 290 81.53 -42.58 -10.82
N LYS A 291 81.22 -41.59 -9.97
CA LYS A 291 80.78 -41.87 -8.60
C LYS A 291 79.38 -42.48 -8.64
N PRO A 292 79.08 -43.53 -7.86
CA PRO A 292 77.72 -44.03 -7.72
C PRO A 292 76.83 -42.90 -7.21
N ALA A 293 75.65 -42.70 -7.80
CA ALA A 293 74.70 -41.67 -7.39
C ALA A 293 74.51 -41.71 -5.87
N SER A 294 74.86 -40.61 -5.18
CA SER A 294 74.61 -40.49 -3.76
C SER A 294 73.10 -40.47 -3.54
N SER A 295 72.58 -41.51 -2.90
CA SER A 295 71.19 -41.69 -2.50
C SER A 295 70.72 -40.68 -1.43
N ASP A 296 71.28 -39.47 -1.39
CA ASP A 296 70.81 -38.38 -0.54
C ASP A 296 69.70 -37.58 -1.23
N ALA A 297 68.95 -38.23 -2.12
CA ALA A 297 67.54 -37.90 -2.30
C ALA A 297 66.78 -38.32 -1.03
N ASN A 298 67.09 -37.69 0.10
CA ASN A 298 66.17 -37.62 1.22
C ASN A 298 64.95 -36.86 0.69
N LEU A 299 63.99 -37.62 0.16
CA LEU A 299 62.59 -37.24 0.21
C LEU A 299 62.34 -36.88 1.67
N ASN A 300 62.40 -35.60 2.01
CA ASN A 300 61.88 -35.08 3.27
C ASN A 300 60.38 -35.44 3.27
N GLN A 301 60.05 -36.63 3.77
CA GLN A 301 58.68 -36.97 4.08
C GLN A 301 58.18 -35.94 5.10
N PRO A 302 57.03 -35.28 4.85
CA PRO A 302 56.45 -34.41 5.85
C PRO A 302 56.10 -35.27 7.07
N LYS A 303 56.56 -34.86 8.26
CA LYS A 303 56.16 -35.48 9.53
C LYS A 303 54.63 -35.43 9.63
N ILE A 304 54.00 -36.58 9.40
CA ILE A 304 52.57 -36.81 9.57
C ILE A 304 52.20 -36.45 11.01
N ARG A 305 51.42 -35.39 11.21
CA ARG A 305 50.67 -35.21 12.45
C ARG A 305 49.29 -35.83 12.24
N THR A 306 49.13 -37.03 12.79
CA THR A 306 47.90 -37.81 12.82
C THR A 306 46.74 -36.98 13.39
N LYS A 307 45.65 -36.77 12.62
CA LYS A 307 44.26 -37.15 12.99
C LYS A 307 43.30 -37.13 11.78
N LEU A 308 42.66 -38.29 11.58
CA LEU A 308 41.37 -38.60 10.95
C LEU A 308 40.94 -37.97 9.60
N GLY A 309 41.12 -38.77 8.54
CA GLY A 309 40.01 -39.34 7.77
C GLY A 309 39.29 -38.51 6.72
N ALA A 310 39.61 -38.74 5.44
CA ALA A 310 38.64 -39.00 4.35
C ALA A 310 39.39 -39.25 3.03
N ARG A 311 38.98 -40.29 2.29
CA ARG A 311 39.51 -40.64 0.96
C ARG A 311 39.00 -39.65 -0.08
N TYR A 312 39.88 -39.17 -0.96
CA TYR A 312 39.46 -38.60 -2.26
C TYR A 312 40.44 -38.99 -3.37
N ASN A 313 39.87 -39.61 -4.41
CA ASN A 313 40.46 -39.72 -5.74
C ASN A 313 40.36 -38.36 -6.43
N ARG A 314 41.42 -37.93 -7.14
CA ARG A 314 41.36 -36.80 -8.09
C ARG A 314 41.84 -37.27 -9.48
N PRO A 315 41.17 -36.90 -10.59
CA PRO A 315 41.67 -37.19 -11.92
C PRO A 315 42.73 -36.17 -12.35
N ALA A 316 43.69 -36.64 -13.15
CA ALA A 316 44.77 -35.88 -13.74
C ALA A 316 44.28 -34.98 -14.89
N LEU A 317 44.89 -33.81 -15.05
CA LEU A 317 44.84 -32.97 -16.26
C LEU A 317 46.25 -32.40 -16.53
N PRO A 318 46.58 -32.06 -17.79
CA PRO A 318 47.88 -32.33 -18.37
C PRO A 318 48.81 -31.11 -18.38
N SER A 319 50.09 -31.41 -18.31
CA SER A 319 51.23 -30.52 -18.47
C SER A 319 51.29 -29.92 -19.88
N CYS A 320 51.54 -28.62 -19.99
CA CYS A 320 52.25 -28.04 -21.14
C CYS A 320 53.10 -26.82 -20.68
N PRO A 321 54.24 -26.54 -21.35
CA PRO A 321 55.39 -25.88 -20.74
C PRO A 321 55.53 -24.39 -21.11
N LEU A 322 56.20 -23.62 -20.24
CA LEU A 322 56.71 -22.28 -20.55
C LEU A 322 58.19 -22.37 -20.96
N PRO A 323 58.65 -21.57 -21.93
CA PRO A 323 60.07 -21.32 -22.13
C PRO A 323 60.53 -20.07 -21.35
N ILE A 324 61.73 -20.18 -20.80
CA ILE A 324 62.49 -19.15 -20.10
C ILE A 324 63.30 -18.34 -21.13
N SER A 325 63.43 -17.03 -20.92
CA SER A 325 64.69 -16.32 -21.19
C SER A 325 64.88 -15.15 -20.22
N LEU A 326 66.13 -15.00 -19.79
CA LEU A 326 66.66 -14.21 -18.68
C LEU A 326 67.45 -12.97 -19.17
N LEU A 327 67.86 -12.18 -18.19
CA LEU A 327 68.80 -11.03 -18.13
C LEU A 327 68.15 -9.64 -18.25
N SER A 328 68.21 -8.70 -17.29
CA SER A 328 69.19 -8.22 -16.28
C SER A 328 69.85 -6.90 -16.71
N SER A 329 69.74 -5.88 -15.83
CA SER A 329 70.80 -5.00 -15.30
C SER A 329 70.60 -3.46 -15.34
N HIS A 330 70.63 -2.89 -14.12
CA HIS A 330 71.22 -1.63 -13.60
C HIS A 330 70.84 -0.18 -14.05
N THR A 331 70.16 0.53 -13.10
CA THR A 331 70.38 1.90 -12.52
C THR A 331 70.29 3.19 -13.41
N PRO A 332 70.30 4.44 -12.86
CA PRO A 332 69.12 5.21 -12.39
C PRO A 332 69.01 6.66 -12.96
N LEU A 333 67.82 7.24 -13.14
CA LEU A 333 67.59 8.67 -13.49
C LEU A 333 66.21 9.14 -12.95
N SER A 334 66.15 10.03 -11.95
CA SER A 334 66.03 11.51 -12.01
C SER A 334 64.58 12.05 -12.10
N LEU A 335 64.14 12.70 -11.01
CA LEU A 335 62.89 13.48 -10.88
C LEU A 335 62.97 14.82 -11.64
N PRO A 336 61.84 15.37 -12.13
CA PRO A 336 61.73 16.80 -12.44
C PRO A 336 61.04 17.60 -11.30
N PRO A 337 61.32 18.92 -11.17
CA PRO A 337 60.87 19.78 -10.07
C PRO A 337 59.52 20.49 -10.34
N PRO A 338 58.91 21.14 -9.33
CA PRO A 338 57.61 21.81 -9.45
C PRO A 338 57.75 23.31 -9.78
N PRO A 339 56.65 24.00 -10.14
CA PRO A 339 56.55 25.42 -9.86
C PRO A 339 55.31 25.77 -9.03
N ASN A 340 55.53 26.52 -7.96
CA ASN A 340 54.57 27.41 -7.31
C ASN A 340 55.36 28.68 -6.94
N PRO A 341 54.76 29.89 -6.95
CA PRO A 341 53.93 30.29 -5.81
C PRO A 341 52.70 31.21 -6.09
N PHE A 342 51.63 30.94 -5.35
CA PHE A 342 50.62 31.81 -4.67
C PHE A 342 50.82 33.36 -4.70
N PRO A 343 49.75 34.21 -4.52
CA PRO A 343 48.80 34.09 -3.40
C PRO A 343 47.34 34.59 -3.52
N LEU A 344 46.52 33.98 -2.64
CA LEU A 344 45.41 34.50 -1.80
C LEU A 344 44.75 35.87 -2.13
N SER A 345 43.42 35.86 -2.34
CA SER A 345 42.37 36.11 -1.30
C SER A 345 41.13 36.90 -1.77
N LYS A 346 39.96 36.30 -1.44
CA LYS A 346 38.66 36.86 -1.00
C LYS A 346 37.83 37.83 -1.86
N LEU A 347 36.54 37.43 -1.90
CA LEU A 347 35.28 38.21 -1.87
C LEU A 347 34.71 38.73 -3.21
N GLY A 348 33.52 38.22 -3.59
CA GLY A 348 32.66 38.87 -4.60
C GLY A 348 31.62 37.97 -5.27
N HIS A 349 30.41 37.95 -4.71
CA HIS A 349 29.10 37.51 -5.22
C HIS A 349 28.84 37.26 -6.73
N ALA A 350 28.07 36.18 -6.97
CA ALA A 350 26.93 35.99 -7.92
C ALA A 350 27.18 35.68 -9.42
N PRO A 351 26.18 35.19 -10.19
CA PRO A 351 25.18 34.14 -9.93
C PRO A 351 25.06 33.07 -11.04
N LEU A 352 24.37 31.97 -10.71
CA LEU A 352 23.96 30.84 -11.54
C LEU A 352 23.12 31.26 -12.77
N SER A 353 23.61 31.08 -14.01
CA SER A 353 22.75 30.94 -15.21
C SER A 353 23.50 30.56 -16.50
N PHE A 354 24.27 29.46 -16.53
CA PHE A 354 24.89 29.04 -17.80
C PHE A 354 24.94 27.54 -18.12
N CYS A 355 24.03 26.71 -17.59
CA CYS A 355 23.96 25.29 -18.03
C CYS A 355 22.54 24.75 -18.26
N LEU A 356 21.64 25.55 -18.85
CA LEU A 356 20.35 25.07 -19.37
C LEU A 356 19.94 25.82 -20.65
N ARG A 357 20.70 25.67 -21.74
CA ARG A 357 20.28 26.20 -23.06
C ARG A 357 20.83 25.45 -24.28
N GLU A 358 20.83 24.12 -24.23
CA GLU A 358 21.22 23.25 -25.35
C GLU A 358 20.29 22.01 -25.43
N PHE A 359 18.99 22.19 -25.68
CA PHE A 359 18.12 21.10 -26.16
C PHE A 359 16.81 21.57 -26.83
N ASN A 360 16.82 22.72 -27.51
CA ASN A 360 15.67 23.16 -28.31
C ASN A 360 16.10 23.79 -29.62
N ARG A 361 16.38 22.94 -30.62
CA ARG A 361 16.29 23.27 -32.04
C ARG A 361 16.38 22.00 -32.89
N SER A 362 15.24 21.50 -33.37
CA SER A 362 15.02 21.38 -34.81
C SER A 362 13.59 20.93 -35.11
N VAL A 363 12.89 21.70 -35.94
CA VAL A 363 11.52 21.43 -36.41
C VAL A 363 11.45 21.72 -37.92
N LYS A 364 10.99 20.70 -38.67
CA LYS A 364 10.25 20.69 -39.99
C LYS A 364 11.05 20.88 -41.31
N PRO A 365 10.56 20.40 -42.50
CA PRO A 365 9.15 20.21 -42.91
C PRO A 365 8.76 18.98 -43.80
N ARG A 366 7.45 18.91 -44.13
CA ARG A 366 6.66 17.93 -44.93
C ARG A 366 7.06 17.81 -46.43
N LEU A 367 6.85 16.63 -47.04
CA LEU A 367 6.00 16.45 -48.25
C LEU A 367 5.65 14.97 -48.53
N ALA A 368 4.51 14.75 -49.18
CA ALA A 368 3.79 13.49 -49.37
C ALA A 368 4.22 12.67 -50.61
N THR A 369 3.80 11.37 -50.68
CA THR A 369 2.98 10.76 -51.77
C THR A 369 3.35 9.29 -52.12
N PHE A 370 2.33 8.40 -52.02
CA PHE A 370 2.10 7.05 -52.61
C PHE A 370 3.17 5.93 -52.63
N ARG A 371 2.86 4.83 -51.92
CA ARG A 371 2.62 3.50 -52.54
C ARG A 371 1.84 2.60 -51.57
N ALA A 372 0.61 2.27 -51.97
CA ALA A 372 -0.17 1.18 -51.41
C ALA A 372 0.50 -0.14 -51.77
N LEU A 373 0.71 -1.03 -50.79
CA LEU A 373 0.80 -2.49 -50.97
C LEU A 373 0.61 -3.15 -49.59
N HIS A 374 -0.52 -3.83 -49.45
CA HIS A 374 -0.82 -4.93 -48.51
C HIS A 374 -0.70 -4.63 -47.01
N ARG A 375 -1.85 -4.28 -46.41
CA ARG A 375 -2.12 -4.44 -44.98
C ARG A 375 -2.44 -5.91 -44.71
N PRO A 376 -1.63 -6.68 -43.95
CA PRO A 376 -2.12 -7.93 -43.38
C PRO A 376 -3.18 -7.59 -42.32
N SER A 377 -4.20 -8.44 -42.23
CA SER A 377 -5.31 -8.41 -41.27
C SER A 377 -4.87 -8.02 -39.84
N PRO A 378 -5.67 -7.25 -39.08
CA PRO A 378 -5.29 -6.86 -37.72
C PRO A 378 -5.12 -8.11 -36.86
N ALA A 379 -3.94 -8.24 -36.24
CA ALA A 379 -3.75 -9.12 -35.09
C ALA A 379 -4.85 -8.77 -34.07
N ALA A 380 -5.58 -9.78 -33.60
CA ALA A 380 -6.80 -9.58 -32.83
C ALA A 380 -6.52 -8.73 -31.59
N GLU A 381 -7.13 -7.53 -31.53
CA GLU A 381 -6.97 -6.54 -30.45
C GLU A 381 -7.39 -7.08 -29.07
N ASP A 382 -8.09 -8.21 -29.05
CA ASP A 382 -8.61 -8.92 -27.88
C ASP A 382 -7.61 -9.92 -27.27
N PHE A 383 -6.40 -10.02 -27.84
CA PHE A 383 -5.33 -10.93 -27.42
C PHE A 383 -5.74 -12.41 -27.40
N SER A 384 -6.75 -12.80 -28.18
CA SER A 384 -7.28 -14.17 -28.27
C SER A 384 -6.28 -15.24 -28.74
N HIS A 385 -5.15 -14.82 -29.30
CA HIS A 385 -4.05 -15.69 -29.74
C HIS A 385 -3.09 -16.09 -28.61
N LEU A 386 -3.20 -15.46 -27.43
CA LEU A 386 -2.37 -15.74 -26.27
C LEU A 386 -3.03 -16.78 -25.35
N PRO A 387 -2.24 -17.60 -24.62
CA PRO A 387 -2.74 -18.48 -23.57
C PRO A 387 -3.62 -17.71 -22.56
N PRO A 388 -4.65 -18.34 -21.96
CA PRO A 388 -5.66 -17.65 -21.14
C PRO A 388 -5.08 -16.74 -20.05
N GLU A 389 -4.06 -17.19 -19.32
CA GLU A 389 -3.43 -16.40 -18.25
C GLU A 389 -2.60 -15.22 -18.80
N GLN A 390 -1.92 -15.41 -19.92
CA GLN A 390 -1.18 -14.33 -20.58
C GLN A 390 -2.13 -13.30 -21.22
N ARG A 391 -3.25 -13.77 -21.78
CA ARG A 391 -4.33 -12.92 -22.30
C ARG A 391 -4.94 -12.07 -21.19
N LYS A 392 -5.24 -12.65 -20.03
CA LYS A 392 -5.75 -11.93 -18.84
C LYS A 392 -4.75 -10.87 -18.38
N LYS A 393 -3.47 -11.22 -18.23
CA LYS A 393 -2.41 -10.27 -17.80
C LYS A 393 -2.27 -9.08 -18.76
N ARG A 394 -2.32 -9.32 -20.08
CA ARG A 394 -2.23 -8.26 -21.09
C ARG A 394 -3.48 -7.38 -21.15
N LEU A 395 -4.67 -7.96 -21.02
CA LEU A 395 -5.92 -7.21 -20.94
C LEU A 395 -5.97 -6.35 -19.67
N GLN A 396 -5.55 -6.88 -18.52
CA GLN A 396 -5.49 -6.15 -17.26
C GLN A 396 -4.54 -4.95 -17.34
N SER A 397 -3.31 -5.15 -17.83
CA SER A 397 -2.35 -4.05 -18.04
C SER A 397 -2.92 -2.96 -18.96
N LYS A 398 -3.70 -3.33 -19.98
CA LYS A 398 -4.32 -2.35 -20.88
C LYS A 398 -5.47 -1.58 -20.22
N ILE A 399 -6.23 -2.23 -19.35
CA ILE A 399 -7.26 -1.60 -18.52
C ILE A 399 -6.60 -0.59 -17.56
N ASP A 400 -5.49 -0.95 -16.94
CA ASP A 400 -4.76 -0.09 -16.01
C ASP A 400 -4.22 1.17 -16.71
N ASP A 401 -3.62 1.02 -17.91
CA ASP A 401 -3.15 2.13 -18.74
C ASP A 401 -4.29 3.10 -19.12
N ILE A 402 -5.42 2.56 -19.58
CA ILE A 402 -6.59 3.37 -19.97
C ILE A 402 -7.20 4.06 -18.75
N THR A 403 -7.20 3.39 -17.60
CA THR A 403 -7.69 3.96 -16.33
C THR A 403 -6.81 5.14 -15.89
N LYS A 404 -5.49 5.01 -16.00
CA LYS A 404 -4.53 6.08 -15.70
C LYS A 404 -4.71 7.29 -16.64
N GLU A 405 -4.89 7.05 -17.94
CA GLU A 405 -5.13 8.12 -18.91
C GLU A 405 -6.51 8.78 -18.71
N LEU A 406 -7.53 8.00 -18.35
CA LEU A 406 -8.86 8.50 -18.02
C LEU A 406 -8.83 9.40 -16.78
N GLN A 407 -8.10 9.00 -15.73
CA GLN A 407 -7.95 9.82 -14.52
C GLN A 407 -7.30 11.17 -14.83
N LYS A 408 -6.27 11.18 -15.68
CA LYS A 408 -5.60 12.42 -16.10
C LYS A 408 -6.55 13.38 -16.83
N GLU A 409 -7.41 12.87 -17.72
CA GLU A 409 -8.40 13.71 -18.42
C GLU A 409 -9.53 14.19 -17.47
N LEU A 410 -9.89 13.40 -16.45
CA LEU A 410 -10.83 13.84 -15.40
C LEU A 410 -10.26 14.97 -14.55
N ASP A 411 -9.01 14.85 -14.10
CA ASP A 411 -8.32 15.90 -13.34
C ASP A 411 -8.18 17.19 -14.18
N GLN A 412 -7.89 17.06 -15.48
CA GLN A 412 -7.88 18.18 -16.41
C GLN A 412 -9.27 18.82 -16.57
N SER A 413 -10.34 18.03 -16.61
CA SER A 413 -11.72 18.51 -16.67
C SER A 413 -12.07 19.32 -15.41
N GLU A 414 -11.70 18.83 -14.22
CA GLU A 414 -11.94 19.53 -12.96
C GLU A 414 -11.16 20.85 -12.87
N ALA A 415 -9.91 20.86 -13.33
CA ALA A 415 -9.10 22.07 -13.40
C ALA A 415 -9.72 23.13 -14.33
N LEU A 416 -10.21 22.71 -15.51
CA LEU A 416 -10.90 23.60 -16.46
C LEU A 416 -12.19 24.16 -15.86
N GLU A 417 -12.96 23.37 -15.12
CA GLU A 417 -14.18 23.83 -14.44
C GLU A 417 -13.88 24.85 -13.33
N LYS A 418 -12.83 24.63 -12.54
CA LYS A 418 -12.36 25.60 -11.55
C LYS A 418 -11.90 26.91 -12.21
N MET A 419 -11.17 26.84 -13.32
CA MET A 419 -10.77 28.04 -14.08
C MET A 419 -11.97 28.79 -14.66
N ARG A 420 -12.97 28.08 -15.19
CA ARG A 420 -14.23 28.68 -15.68
C ARG A 420 -14.91 29.48 -14.55
N GLY A 421 -15.00 28.89 -13.35
CA GLY A 421 -15.57 29.58 -12.18
C GLY A 421 -14.78 30.81 -11.72
N VAL A 422 -13.45 30.86 -11.93
CA VAL A 422 -12.64 32.05 -11.66
C VAL A 422 -12.95 33.16 -12.66
N TYR A 423 -13.07 32.83 -13.95
CA TYR A 423 -13.41 33.79 -15.00
C TYR A 423 -14.84 34.34 -14.86
N GLU A 424 -15.79 33.50 -14.42
CA GLU A 424 -17.17 33.92 -14.15
C GLU A 424 -17.27 34.94 -13.01
N ARG A 425 -16.48 34.75 -11.95
CA ARG A 425 -16.48 35.63 -10.77
C ARG A 425 -15.64 36.89 -10.95
N ASN A 426 -14.69 36.88 -11.88
CA ASN A 426 -13.75 37.98 -12.06
C ASN A 426 -13.48 38.28 -13.55
N PRO A 427 -14.33 39.11 -14.21
CA PRO A 427 -14.27 39.35 -15.65
C PRO A 427 -12.95 39.96 -16.18
N GLN A 428 -12.12 40.53 -15.29
CA GLN A 428 -10.80 41.05 -15.65
C GLN A 428 -9.72 39.95 -15.83
N MET A 429 -9.98 38.73 -15.35
CA MET A 429 -9.03 37.61 -15.38
C MET A 429 -9.14 36.74 -16.63
N GLY A 430 -10.23 36.87 -17.40
CA GLY A 430 -10.45 36.12 -18.64
C GLY A 430 -11.93 35.97 -18.96
N ASP A 431 -12.23 35.59 -20.21
CA ASP A 431 -13.59 35.27 -20.67
C ASP A 431 -13.86 33.77 -20.46
N PRO A 432 -14.89 33.37 -19.67
CA PRO A 432 -15.28 31.97 -19.50
C PRO A 432 -15.51 31.23 -20.81
N ALA A 433 -16.05 31.91 -21.83
CA ALA A 433 -16.36 31.30 -23.13
C ALA A 433 -15.10 30.86 -23.89
N SER A 434 -13.93 31.42 -23.56
CA SER A 434 -12.65 31.03 -24.17
C SER A 434 -12.19 29.62 -23.78
N LEU A 435 -12.69 29.07 -22.68
CA LEU A 435 -12.36 27.72 -22.19
C LEU A 435 -13.25 26.63 -22.80
N GLU A 436 -14.37 26.99 -23.41
CA GLU A 436 -15.39 26.07 -23.93
C GLU A 436 -14.85 25.04 -24.95
N PRO A 437 -13.98 25.40 -25.92
CA PRO A 437 -13.42 24.43 -26.85
C PRO A 437 -12.58 23.35 -26.15
N GLN A 438 -11.84 23.73 -25.11
CA GLN A 438 -10.97 22.83 -24.36
C GLN A 438 -11.78 21.93 -23.42
N ILE A 439 -12.84 22.46 -22.79
CA ILE A 439 -13.80 21.68 -22.00
C ILE A 439 -14.50 20.63 -22.88
N THR A 440 -14.94 21.02 -24.07
CA THR A 440 -15.58 20.10 -25.03
C THR A 440 -14.62 19.01 -25.48
N GLN A 441 -13.37 19.36 -25.78
CA GLN A 441 -12.35 18.40 -26.20
C GLN A 441 -12.01 17.39 -25.09
N THR A 442 -11.79 17.86 -23.86
CA THR A 442 -11.53 16.98 -22.71
C THR A 442 -12.73 16.08 -22.42
N SER A 443 -13.96 16.60 -22.54
CA SER A 443 -15.18 15.79 -22.38
C SER A 443 -15.29 14.66 -23.43
N GLN A 444 -14.92 14.94 -24.68
CA GLN A 444 -14.87 13.91 -25.74
C GLN A 444 -13.79 12.86 -25.49
N ASN A 445 -12.61 13.27 -25.00
CA ASN A 445 -11.53 12.35 -24.62
C ASN A 445 -11.96 11.41 -23.49
N VAL A 446 -12.58 11.94 -22.44
CA VAL A 446 -13.15 11.16 -21.32
C VAL A 446 -14.16 10.14 -21.84
N GLY A 447 -15.07 10.55 -22.74
CA GLY A 447 -16.04 9.64 -23.35
C GLY A 447 -15.39 8.51 -24.16
N ARG A 448 -14.36 8.82 -24.95
CA ARG A 448 -13.60 7.82 -25.73
C ARG A 448 -12.88 6.82 -24.83
N LEU A 449 -12.20 7.29 -23.79
CA LEU A 449 -11.45 6.44 -22.86
C LEU A 449 -12.37 5.53 -22.05
N ARG A 450 -13.52 6.03 -21.58
CA ARG A 450 -14.55 5.18 -20.96
C ARG A 450 -15.04 4.08 -21.90
N GLY A 451 -15.29 4.40 -23.17
CA GLY A 451 -15.69 3.40 -24.16
C GLY A 451 -14.62 2.33 -24.42
N GLN A 452 -13.34 2.72 -24.43
CA GLN A 452 -12.23 1.76 -24.55
C GLN A 452 -12.11 0.90 -23.29
N LEU A 453 -12.24 1.49 -22.10
CA LEU A 453 -12.19 0.77 -20.82
C LEU A 453 -13.25 -0.35 -20.80
N THR A 454 -14.51 -0.03 -21.09
CA THR A 454 -15.59 -1.02 -21.15
C THR A 454 -15.33 -2.13 -22.19
N LYS A 455 -14.71 -1.78 -23.34
CA LYS A 455 -14.33 -2.77 -24.37
C LYS A 455 -13.32 -3.79 -23.81
N TYR A 456 -12.28 -3.32 -23.13
CA TYR A 456 -11.24 -4.18 -22.56
C TYR A 456 -11.72 -4.97 -21.33
N GLU A 457 -12.57 -4.37 -20.48
CA GLU A 457 -13.22 -5.06 -19.36
C GLU A 457 -14.12 -6.21 -19.85
N SER A 458 -14.87 -6.00 -20.94
CA SER A 458 -15.69 -7.06 -21.56
C SER A 458 -14.83 -8.22 -22.05
N TRP A 459 -13.71 -7.93 -22.72
CA TRP A 459 -12.77 -8.96 -23.19
C TRP A 459 -12.08 -9.70 -22.03
N LEU A 460 -11.77 -9.01 -20.93
CA LEU A 460 -11.24 -9.65 -19.74
C LEU A 460 -12.29 -10.59 -19.12
N ALA A 461 -13.54 -10.15 -18.99
CA ALA A 461 -14.64 -10.97 -18.48
C ALA A 461 -14.93 -12.20 -19.35
N GLU A 462 -14.82 -12.08 -20.66
CA GLU A 462 -14.91 -13.21 -21.60
C GLU A 462 -13.75 -14.20 -21.43
N ALA A 463 -12.53 -13.71 -21.17
CA ALA A 463 -11.36 -14.56 -20.90
C ALA A 463 -11.46 -15.35 -19.58
N PHE A 464 -12.31 -14.93 -18.64
CA PHE A 464 -12.59 -15.67 -17.39
C PHE A 464 -13.69 -16.74 -17.54
N ARG A 465 -14.58 -16.65 -18.55
CA ARG A 465 -15.68 -17.62 -18.74
C ARG A 465 -15.29 -18.92 -19.44
N GLY A 466 -14.02 -19.11 -19.78
CA GLY A 466 -13.52 -20.33 -20.44
C GLY A 466 -13.32 -21.55 -19.53
N ASP A 467 -13.52 -21.42 -18.22
CA ASP A 467 -13.16 -22.45 -17.22
C ASP A 467 -14.35 -22.93 -16.36
N ASP A 468 -15.59 -22.81 -16.83
CA ASP A 468 -16.68 -23.46 -16.10
C ASP A 468 -17.86 -23.86 -16.99
N SER A 469 -18.11 -25.17 -17.04
CA SER A 469 -19.33 -25.75 -17.60
C SER A 469 -19.64 -27.07 -16.89
N THR A 470 -20.31 -27.00 -15.74
CA THR A 470 -21.44 -27.89 -15.38
C THR A 470 -22.35 -27.30 -14.29
N ASN A 471 -23.64 -27.10 -14.63
CA ASN A 471 -24.89 -27.05 -13.84
C ASN A 471 -24.83 -26.69 -12.33
N THR A 472 -25.67 -25.79 -11.78
CA THR A 472 -27.13 -26.00 -11.58
C THR A 472 -27.83 -24.69 -11.10
N ALA A 473 -29.14 -24.65 -11.32
CA ALA A 473 -30.11 -23.56 -11.20
C ALA A 473 -30.49 -23.05 -9.78
N VAL A 474 -30.95 -21.77 -9.74
CA VAL A 474 -32.01 -21.14 -8.89
C VAL A 474 -31.71 -20.88 -7.39
N ASN A 475 -31.57 -19.61 -6.96
CA ASN A 475 -32.68 -18.71 -6.54
C ASN A 475 -32.17 -17.33 -6.01
N ASN A 476 -33.08 -16.34 -6.11
CA ASN A 476 -33.07 -14.90 -5.73
C ASN A 476 -32.39 -14.55 -4.38
N ASN A 477 -31.94 -13.31 -4.06
CA ASN A 477 -32.58 -12.01 -4.29
C ASN A 477 -31.62 -10.86 -3.86
N GLN A 478 -31.85 -9.66 -4.42
CA GLN A 478 -31.72 -8.33 -3.76
C GLN A 478 -30.38 -7.54 -3.78
N HIS A 479 -30.28 -6.63 -4.75
CA HIS A 479 -30.14 -5.16 -4.60
C HIS A 479 -29.25 -4.60 -3.46
N CYS A 480 -28.17 -3.87 -3.75
CA CYS A 480 -28.15 -2.38 -3.72
C CYS A 480 -26.75 -1.76 -3.96
N SER A 481 -26.78 -0.67 -4.75
CA SER A 481 -26.03 0.59 -4.61
C SER A 481 -24.51 0.61 -4.51
N MET A 482 -23.93 1.10 -5.60
CA MET A 482 -22.68 1.86 -5.66
C MET A 482 -22.74 3.11 -4.76
N SER A 483 -21.70 3.33 -3.98
CA SER A 483 -21.26 4.66 -3.53
C SER A 483 -19.74 4.67 -3.51
N ALA A 484 -19.17 5.27 -4.54
CA ALA A 484 -17.79 5.72 -4.56
C ALA A 484 -17.70 7.06 -3.80
N ASP A 485 -16.60 7.27 -3.09
CA ASP A 485 -15.83 8.50 -3.30
C ASP A 485 -14.34 8.26 -2.98
N PRO A 486 -13.42 8.88 -3.74
CA PRO A 486 -12.00 8.59 -3.77
C PRO A 486 -11.16 9.66 -3.05
N SER A 487 -9.96 9.28 -2.61
CA SER A 487 -8.74 10.10 -2.55
C SER A 487 -7.71 9.39 -1.66
N GLN A 488 -6.42 9.30 -1.93
CA GLN A 488 -5.54 9.62 -3.06
C GLN A 488 -4.14 9.08 -2.67
N ASN A 489 -3.22 9.10 -3.64
CA ASN A 489 -1.76 8.98 -3.59
C ASN A 489 -1.27 7.61 -4.11
N ILE A 490 -0.75 7.49 -5.34
CA ILE A 490 0.24 8.33 -6.07
C ILE A 490 1.53 8.50 -5.27
N TYR A 491 2.32 7.42 -5.12
CA TYR A 491 3.79 7.41 -5.22
C TYR A 491 4.34 5.97 -5.03
N SER A 492 4.35 5.13 -6.06
CA SER A 492 5.09 3.84 -6.01
C SER A 492 5.33 3.20 -7.39
N GLU A 493 5.65 3.97 -8.43
CA GLU A 493 6.16 3.42 -9.69
C GLU A 493 7.66 3.73 -9.80
N PHE A 494 8.52 2.95 -9.13
CA PHE A 494 9.95 2.88 -9.49
C PHE A 494 10.69 1.62 -9.01
N ASP A 495 10.01 0.52 -8.64
CA ASP A 495 10.71 -0.59 -7.96
C ASP A 495 10.25 -2.01 -8.32
N GLU A 496 9.84 -2.28 -9.57
CA GLU A 496 9.46 -3.64 -10.01
C GLU A 496 10.10 -4.06 -11.36
N ASP A 497 11.42 -3.96 -11.50
CA ASP A 497 12.12 -4.53 -12.68
C ASP A 497 13.47 -5.21 -12.34
N PHE A 498 13.65 -5.72 -11.11
CA PHE A 498 14.87 -6.47 -10.78
C PHE A 498 14.68 -7.60 -9.75
N ASP A 499 13.62 -8.40 -9.89
CA ASP A 499 13.55 -9.74 -9.29
C ASP A 499 13.21 -10.76 -10.38
N GLU A 500 14.22 -11.12 -11.17
CA GLU A 500 14.19 -12.31 -12.01
C GLU A 500 14.41 -13.52 -11.08
N ASP A 501 13.32 -14.00 -10.47
CA ASP A 501 13.25 -15.30 -9.82
C ASP A 501 13.64 -16.37 -10.85
N VAL A 502 14.86 -16.91 -10.74
CA VAL A 502 15.22 -18.14 -11.47
C VAL A 502 14.40 -19.27 -10.84
N GLU A 503 13.23 -19.56 -11.42
CA GLU A 503 12.38 -20.68 -11.05
C GLU A 503 13.20 -21.97 -11.06
N THR A 504 13.28 -22.67 -9.92
CA THR A 504 14.00 -23.95 -9.84
C THR A 504 13.16 -25.06 -10.47
N PRO A 505 13.75 -25.94 -11.31
CA PRO A 505 13.00 -27.04 -11.93
C PRO A 505 12.29 -27.93 -10.91
N ILE A 506 11.01 -28.19 -11.14
CA ILE A 506 10.15 -29.04 -10.31
C ILE A 506 10.31 -30.54 -10.59
N GLY A 507 10.97 -30.91 -11.69
CA GLY A 507 11.21 -32.31 -12.06
C GLY A 507 12.11 -32.49 -13.29
N LYS A 508 12.27 -33.74 -13.71
CA LYS A 508 12.92 -34.09 -14.99
C LYS A 508 11.92 -34.89 -15.83
N ALA A 509 12.02 -34.75 -17.15
CA ALA A 509 11.24 -35.53 -18.09
C ALA A 509 12.11 -35.90 -19.31
N THR A 510 11.75 -36.99 -19.98
CA THR A 510 12.35 -37.42 -21.25
C THR A 510 11.32 -37.27 -22.37
N ALA A 511 11.68 -36.58 -23.45
CA ALA A 511 10.85 -36.48 -24.64
C ALA A 511 10.61 -37.86 -25.27
N LEU A 512 9.34 -38.21 -25.49
CA LEU A 512 8.90 -39.42 -26.18
C LEU A 512 8.76 -39.20 -27.69
N TYR A 513 8.52 -37.96 -28.12
CA TYR A 513 8.33 -37.60 -29.52
C TYR A 513 9.02 -36.27 -29.83
N THR A 514 9.37 -36.07 -31.10
CA THR A 514 9.90 -34.79 -31.58
C THR A 514 8.74 -33.80 -31.76
N PHE A 515 8.90 -32.59 -31.23
CA PHE A 515 7.95 -31.49 -31.36
C PHE A 515 8.66 -30.25 -31.91
N GLN A 516 8.10 -29.63 -32.95
CA GLN A 516 8.62 -28.40 -33.53
C GLN A 516 7.76 -27.22 -33.07
N GLY A 517 8.31 -26.39 -32.19
CA GLY A 517 7.69 -25.14 -31.74
C GLY A 517 7.66 -24.12 -32.87
N SER A 518 6.48 -23.65 -33.25
CA SER A 518 6.27 -22.67 -34.33
C SER A 518 5.63 -21.36 -33.85
N SER A 519 5.15 -21.32 -32.61
CA SER A 519 4.51 -20.16 -31.99
C SER A 519 5.39 -19.55 -30.88
N GLN A 520 5.24 -18.24 -30.68
CA GLN A 520 5.94 -17.50 -29.63
C GLN A 520 5.57 -18.08 -28.24
N GLY A 521 6.56 -18.62 -27.53
CA GLY A 521 6.39 -19.28 -26.23
C GLY A 521 6.46 -20.82 -26.26
N THR A 522 6.54 -21.44 -27.44
CA THR A 522 6.80 -22.89 -27.56
C THR A 522 8.26 -23.18 -27.84
N VAL A 523 8.76 -24.33 -27.36
CA VAL A 523 10.14 -24.77 -27.60
C VAL A 523 10.15 -26.08 -28.39
N SER A 524 11.12 -26.23 -29.30
CA SER A 524 11.28 -27.47 -30.06
C SER A 524 12.07 -28.49 -29.26
N ILE A 525 11.62 -29.75 -29.24
CA ILE A 525 12.26 -30.87 -28.53
C ILE A 525 12.43 -32.06 -29.47
N THR A 526 13.45 -32.88 -29.24
CA THR A 526 13.71 -34.11 -30.01
C THR A 526 13.41 -35.34 -29.18
N GLU A 527 12.90 -36.41 -29.79
CA GLU A 527 12.69 -37.69 -29.12
C GLU A 527 13.98 -38.18 -28.41
N GLY A 528 13.84 -38.58 -27.14
CA GLY A 528 14.94 -39.01 -26.28
C GLY A 528 15.65 -37.89 -25.50
N GLU A 529 15.30 -36.62 -25.72
CA GLU A 529 15.91 -35.46 -25.06
C GLU A 529 15.52 -35.37 -23.57
N GLN A 530 16.47 -35.08 -22.68
CA GLN A 530 16.19 -34.80 -21.27
C GLN A 530 15.87 -33.32 -21.05
N LEU A 531 14.76 -33.08 -20.35
CA LEU A 531 14.18 -31.78 -20.12
C LEU A 531 14.02 -31.56 -18.62
N SER A 532 14.27 -30.34 -18.16
CA SER A 532 13.97 -29.93 -16.79
C SER A 532 12.56 -29.36 -16.76
N VAL A 533 11.67 -29.93 -15.96
CA VAL A 533 10.28 -29.51 -15.89
C VAL A 533 10.21 -28.27 -15.00
N MET A 534 9.65 -27.18 -15.52
CA MET A 534 9.50 -25.91 -14.81
C MET A 534 8.07 -25.76 -14.27
N GLU A 535 7.08 -26.20 -15.06
CA GLU A 535 5.67 -26.20 -14.69
C GLU A 535 4.98 -27.47 -15.21
N ASN A 536 4.20 -28.14 -14.36
CA ASN A 536 3.42 -29.31 -14.74
C ASN A 536 2.15 -28.90 -15.49
N ASP A 537 1.62 -29.82 -16.29
CA ASP A 537 0.32 -29.68 -16.94
C ASP A 537 -0.80 -29.47 -15.91
N LYS A 538 -1.52 -28.36 -16.04
CA LYS A 538 -2.65 -27.96 -15.17
C LYS A 538 -4.01 -28.38 -15.72
N GLY A 539 -4.04 -29.23 -16.75
CA GLY A 539 -5.23 -29.75 -17.40
C GLY A 539 -5.49 -29.16 -18.79
N ASP A 540 -4.60 -28.30 -19.29
CA ASP A 540 -4.67 -27.71 -20.63
C ASP A 540 -3.83 -28.46 -21.68
N GLY A 541 -3.10 -29.51 -21.27
CA GLY A 541 -2.33 -30.37 -22.15
C GLY A 541 -0.92 -29.84 -22.46
N TRP A 542 -0.49 -28.77 -21.79
CA TRP A 542 0.81 -28.12 -22.02
C TRP A 542 1.63 -28.10 -20.74
N MET A 543 2.95 -28.21 -20.88
CA MET A 543 3.88 -28.12 -19.75
C MET A 543 5.08 -27.26 -20.13
N ARG A 544 5.62 -26.53 -19.14
CA ARG A 544 6.78 -25.65 -19.34
C ARG A 544 8.06 -26.41 -19.01
N VAL A 545 9.01 -26.39 -19.93
CA VAL A 545 10.27 -27.11 -19.80
C VAL A 545 11.46 -26.22 -20.14
N LEU A 546 12.57 -26.48 -19.46
CA LEU A 546 13.88 -25.89 -19.71
C LEU A 546 14.81 -26.96 -20.31
N ARG A 547 15.33 -26.68 -21.50
CA ARG A 547 16.27 -27.53 -22.22
C ARG A 547 17.70 -27.33 -21.72
N ALA A 548 18.58 -28.30 -21.99
CA ALA A 548 19.98 -28.23 -21.60
C ALA A 548 20.76 -27.08 -22.26
N ASN A 549 20.29 -26.58 -23.40
CA ASN A 549 20.86 -25.43 -24.10
C ASN A 549 20.39 -24.06 -23.54
N GLY A 550 19.53 -24.06 -22.51
CA GLY A 550 18.99 -22.85 -21.89
C GLY A 550 17.68 -22.37 -22.50
N ASP A 551 17.18 -22.99 -23.57
CA ASP A 551 15.89 -22.62 -24.14
C ASP A 551 14.75 -23.09 -23.24
N GLU A 552 13.85 -22.17 -22.91
CA GLU A 552 12.67 -22.44 -22.11
C GLU A 552 11.40 -22.19 -22.91
N GLY A 553 10.41 -23.08 -22.78
CA GLY A 553 9.11 -22.88 -23.40
C GLY A 553 8.15 -24.02 -23.14
N TYR A 554 6.96 -23.91 -23.72
CA TYR A 554 5.90 -24.89 -23.57
C TYR A 554 5.99 -26.00 -24.62
N ILE A 555 5.69 -27.23 -24.20
CA ILE A 555 5.54 -28.42 -25.04
C ILE A 555 4.27 -29.19 -24.65
N PRO A 556 3.72 -30.04 -25.54
CA PRO A 556 2.60 -30.90 -25.18
C PRO A 556 2.99 -31.88 -24.06
N SER A 557 2.21 -31.94 -22.99
CA SER A 557 2.49 -32.80 -21.83
C SER A 557 2.51 -34.29 -22.18
N SER A 558 1.69 -34.70 -23.14
CA SER A 558 1.63 -36.06 -23.69
C SER A 558 2.90 -36.50 -24.43
N TYR A 559 3.82 -35.58 -24.72
CA TYR A 559 5.03 -35.85 -25.51
C TYR A 559 6.24 -36.18 -24.63
N VAL A 560 6.07 -36.30 -23.31
CA VAL A 560 7.16 -36.63 -22.40
C VAL A 560 6.76 -37.71 -21.41
N LYS A 561 7.77 -38.37 -20.84
CA LYS A 561 7.66 -39.25 -19.66
C LYS A 561 8.49 -38.68 -18.52
N PHE A 562 7.97 -38.71 -17.30
CA PHE A 562 8.66 -38.23 -16.09
C PHE A 562 9.58 -39.30 -15.49
#